data_AF-A0A2J8M219-F1
#
_entry.id   AF-A0A2J8M219-F1
#
_cell.length_a   1.000
_cell.length_b   1.000
_cell.length_c   1.000
_cell.angle_alpha   90.00
_cell.angle_beta   90.00
_cell.angle_gamma   90.00
#
_symmetry.space_group_name_H-M   'P 1'
#
loop_
_entity.id
_entity.type
_entity.pdbx_description
1 polymer ?
#
loop_
_entity_poly.entity_id
_entity_poly.type
_entity_poly.pdbx_seq_one_letter_code
_entity_poly.pdbx_strand_id
1 'polypeptide(L)'
;NTPGFMYKNLQCLVIDEADRILDVGFEEELKQIIKLLPTRRQTMLFSATQTRKVEDLARISLKKEPLYVGVDDDKANATVDGLEQKNRKKKLMVFFSSCMSVKYHYELLNYIDLPVLAIHGKQKQNKRTTTFFQFCNADSGTLLCTDVAARGLDIPEVDWIVQYDPPDDPKEYIHRVGRTARGLNGRGHALLILRPEELGFLRYLKQSKVPLSE
;
A
#
# COMPACT_ATOMS: atom_id res chain seq x y z
N ASN A 1 2.51 30.77 4.02
CA ASN A 1 1.28 31.20 3.31
C ASN A 1 1.59 31.39 1.83
N THR A 2 1.07 30.52 0.97
CA THR A 2 1.25 30.61 -0.49
C THR A 2 0.37 31.74 -1.04
N PRO A 3 0.95 32.82 -1.62
CA PRO A 3 0.18 33.92 -2.17
C PRO A 3 -0.80 33.42 -3.24
N GLY A 4 -2.07 33.80 -3.14
CA GLY A 4 -3.13 33.39 -4.08
C GLY A 4 -3.90 32.11 -3.72
N PHE A 5 -3.49 31.36 -2.68
CA PHE A 5 -4.25 30.19 -2.24
C PHE A 5 -5.53 30.61 -1.50
N MET A 6 -6.68 30.52 -2.19
CA MET A 6 -8.00 30.84 -1.64
C MET A 6 -8.58 29.66 -0.85
N TYR A 7 -8.43 29.69 0.48
CA TYR A 7 -8.98 28.66 1.37
C TYR A 7 -10.28 29.06 2.07
N LYS A 8 -10.67 30.34 2.01
CA LYS A 8 -11.81 30.90 2.79
C LYS A 8 -13.18 30.28 2.43
N ASN A 9 -13.33 29.75 1.22
CA ASN A 9 -14.58 29.16 0.72
C ASN A 9 -14.57 27.63 0.70
N LEU A 10 -13.63 26.99 1.42
CA LEU A 10 -13.53 25.54 1.44
C LEU A 10 -14.78 24.90 2.06
N GLN A 11 -15.48 24.08 1.28
CA GLN A 11 -16.69 23.38 1.73
C GLN A 11 -16.42 21.96 2.24
N CYS A 12 -15.36 21.32 1.73
CA CYS A 12 -15.03 19.93 2.03
C CYS A 12 -13.52 19.78 2.25
N LEU A 13 -13.13 19.09 3.32
CA LEU A 13 -11.77 18.65 3.61
C LEU A 13 -11.73 17.13 3.62
N VAL A 14 -10.88 16.53 2.79
CA VAL A 14 -10.61 15.09 2.80
C VAL A 14 -9.18 14.88 3.26
N ILE A 15 -8.99 14.08 4.31
CA ILE A 15 -7.69 13.61 4.80
C ILE A 15 -7.64 12.12 4.46
N ASP A 16 -6.81 11.74 3.49
CA ASP A 16 -6.65 10.35 3.05
C ASP A 16 -5.30 9.80 3.54
N GLU A 17 -5.22 8.48 3.74
CA GLU A 17 -4.03 7.78 4.28
C GLU A 17 -3.49 8.45 5.58
N ALA A 18 -4.40 8.78 6.50
CA ALA A 18 -4.10 9.59 7.67
C ALA A 18 -3.02 8.98 8.59
N ASP A 19 -3.02 7.66 8.75
CA ASP A 19 -1.98 6.92 9.46
C ASP A 19 -0.58 7.16 8.90
N ARG A 20 -0.45 7.19 7.57
CA ARG A 20 0.83 7.43 6.90
C ARG A 20 1.31 8.86 7.07
N ILE A 21 0.43 9.84 6.94
CA ILE A 21 0.76 11.25 7.18
C ILE A 21 1.35 11.42 8.59
N LEU A 22 0.78 10.73 9.58
CA LEU A 22 1.21 10.77 10.98
C LEU A 22 2.48 9.94 11.25
N ASP A 23 2.66 8.80 10.58
CA ASP A 23 3.86 7.97 10.68
C ASP A 23 5.09 8.69 10.11
N VAL A 24 4.93 9.46 9.01
CA VAL A 24 6.02 10.27 8.41
C VAL A 24 6.37 11.50 9.27
N GLY A 25 5.52 11.86 10.23
CA GLY A 25 5.78 12.93 11.19
C GLY A 25 5.18 14.29 10.84
N PHE A 26 4.24 14.36 9.87
CA PHE A 26 3.60 15.61 9.45
C PHE A 26 2.44 16.07 10.35
N GLU A 27 2.44 15.64 11.61
CA GLU A 27 1.33 15.89 12.53
C GLU A 27 1.13 17.39 12.81
N GLU A 28 2.22 18.12 13.05
CA GLU A 28 2.16 19.54 13.38
C GLU A 28 1.80 20.40 12.17
N GLU A 29 2.30 20.07 10.99
CA GLU A 29 1.94 20.70 9.72
C GLU A 29 0.44 20.51 9.44
N LEU A 30 -0.08 19.29 9.64
CA LEU A 30 -1.49 19.00 9.42
C LEU A 30 -2.38 19.78 10.40
N LYS A 31 -2.00 19.87 11.69
CA LYS A 31 -2.69 20.71 12.69
C LYS A 31 -2.69 22.18 12.28
N GLN A 32 -1.56 22.71 11.78
CA GLN A 32 -1.47 24.09 11.30
C GLN A 32 -2.39 24.33 10.10
N ILE A 33 -2.42 23.42 9.12
CA ILE A 33 -3.32 23.49 7.97
C ILE A 33 -4.77 23.51 8.44
N ILE A 34 -5.19 22.53 9.26
CA ILE A 34 -6.56 22.41 9.78
C ILE A 34 -7.00 23.67 10.53
N LYS A 35 -6.08 24.30 11.28
CA LYS A 35 -6.32 25.55 12.03
C LYS A 35 -6.54 26.77 11.13
N LEU A 36 -5.89 26.81 9.96
CA LEU A 36 -6.05 27.89 8.98
C LEU A 36 -7.35 27.75 8.16
N LEU A 37 -7.82 26.52 7.94
CA LEU A 37 -9.00 26.25 7.10
C LEU A 37 -10.33 26.69 7.76
N PRO A 38 -11.34 27.09 6.97
CA PRO A 38 -12.65 27.52 7.49
C PRO A 38 -13.33 26.43 8.31
N THR A 39 -13.90 26.78 9.45
CA THR A 39 -14.49 25.81 10.38
C THR A 39 -15.83 25.23 9.90
N ARG A 40 -16.58 25.96 9.06
CA ARG A 40 -17.83 25.50 8.46
C ARG A 40 -17.53 24.75 7.16
N ARG A 41 -17.18 23.48 7.29
CA ARG A 41 -16.88 22.55 6.20
C ARG A 41 -17.29 21.14 6.57
N GLN A 42 -17.59 20.30 5.60
CA GLN A 42 -17.60 18.86 5.76
C GLN A 42 -16.15 18.37 5.88
N THR A 43 -15.86 17.44 6.78
CA THR A 43 -14.54 16.82 6.89
C THR A 43 -14.70 15.31 6.84
N MET A 44 -13.88 14.65 6.03
CA MET A 44 -13.80 13.19 5.90
C MET A 44 -12.36 12.77 6.16
N LEU A 45 -12.18 11.72 6.97
CA LEU A 45 -10.88 11.15 7.28
C LEU A 45 -10.91 9.68 6.87
N PHE A 46 -9.94 9.28 6.05
CA PHE A 46 -9.71 7.91 5.58
C PHE A 46 -8.34 7.47 6.09
N SER A 47 -8.29 6.27 6.66
CA SER A 47 -7.07 5.66 7.19
C SER A 47 -7.20 4.16 7.04
N ALA A 48 -6.12 3.50 6.61
CA ALA A 48 -6.09 2.04 6.54
C ALA A 48 -5.99 1.42 7.93
N THR A 49 -5.31 2.10 8.87
CA THR A 49 -5.16 1.64 10.25
C THR A 49 -5.76 2.62 11.25
N GLN A 50 -6.32 2.09 12.33
CA GLN A 50 -6.82 2.88 13.45
C GLN A 50 -5.78 2.90 14.57
N THR A 51 -5.02 3.99 14.65
CA THR A 51 -4.05 4.23 15.73
C THR A 51 -4.53 5.36 16.63
N ARG A 52 -4.01 5.44 17.87
CA ARG A 52 -4.32 6.57 18.78
C ARG A 52 -4.05 7.94 18.15
N LYS A 53 -2.96 8.05 17.36
CA LYS A 53 -2.64 9.30 16.65
C LYS A 53 -3.71 9.65 15.61
N VAL A 54 -4.24 8.66 14.90
CA VAL A 54 -5.34 8.86 13.94
C VAL A 54 -6.62 9.28 14.66
N GLU A 55 -6.92 8.68 15.82
CA GLU A 55 -8.05 9.08 16.66
C GLU A 55 -7.91 10.52 17.18
N ASP A 56 -6.73 10.90 17.64
CA ASP A 56 -6.43 12.25 18.10
C ASP A 56 -6.56 13.27 16.96
N LEU A 57 -6.06 12.92 15.77
CA LEU A 57 -6.24 13.73 14.56
C LEU A 57 -7.72 13.85 14.18
N ALA A 58 -8.49 12.76 14.27
CA ALA A 58 -9.92 12.76 14.01
C ALA A 58 -10.67 13.71 14.95
N ARG A 59 -10.33 13.73 16.25
CA ARG A 59 -10.90 14.66 17.24
C ARG A 59 -10.62 16.13 16.92
N ILE A 60 -9.45 16.44 16.35
CA ILE A 60 -9.05 17.81 16.01
C ILE A 60 -9.71 18.28 14.69
N SER A 61 -9.84 17.36 13.72
CA SER A 61 -10.27 17.66 12.36
C SER A 61 -11.78 17.60 12.15
N LEU A 62 -12.49 16.69 12.84
CA LEU A 62 -13.93 16.47 12.70
C LEU A 62 -14.70 17.27 13.76
N LYS A 63 -15.78 17.96 13.35
CA LYS A 63 -16.69 18.68 14.25
C LYS A 63 -18.06 18.01 14.24
N LYS A 64 -18.55 17.64 15.44
CA LYS A 64 -19.66 16.70 15.75
C LYS A 64 -19.21 15.24 15.79
N GLU A 65 -19.94 14.42 16.56
CA GLU A 65 -19.78 12.96 16.60
C GLU A 65 -19.68 12.43 15.16
N PRO A 66 -18.49 11.99 14.72
CA PRO A 66 -18.33 11.49 13.37
C PRO A 66 -19.01 10.14 13.27
N LEU A 67 -19.62 9.86 12.12
CA LEU A 67 -20.05 8.50 11.82
C LEU A 67 -18.80 7.65 11.58
N TYR A 68 -18.49 6.79 12.54
CA TYR A 68 -17.40 5.84 12.42
C TYR A 68 -17.83 4.66 11.57
N VAL A 69 -17.08 4.37 10.50
CA VAL A 69 -17.28 3.21 9.63
C VAL A 69 -15.96 2.45 9.61
N GLY A 70 -15.86 1.43 10.45
CA GLY A 70 -14.70 0.54 10.53
C GLY A 70 -15.10 -0.89 10.24
N VAL A 71 -14.15 -1.65 9.70
CA VAL A 71 -14.18 -3.11 9.67
C VAL A 71 -13.31 -3.56 10.83
N ASP A 72 -13.83 -4.39 11.73
CA ASP A 72 -13.00 -5.00 12.79
C ASP A 72 -11.91 -5.85 12.13
N ASP A 73 -10.66 -5.35 12.16
CA ASP A 73 -9.49 -6.05 11.66
C ASP A 73 -9.00 -7.06 12.72
N ASP A 74 -9.81 -8.09 12.95
CA ASP A 74 -9.46 -9.25 13.80
C ASP A 74 -8.47 -10.22 13.13
N LYS A 75 -7.64 -9.75 12.20
CA LYS A 75 -6.73 -10.62 11.42
C LYS A 75 -5.28 -10.17 11.48
N ALA A 76 -4.75 -10.15 12.70
CA ALA A 76 -3.33 -10.33 12.92
C ALA A 76 -3.01 -11.82 12.78
N ASN A 77 -2.60 -12.28 11.59
CA ASN A 77 -1.68 -13.41 11.37
C ASN A 77 -1.58 -13.69 9.86
N ALA A 78 -0.48 -13.24 9.24
CA ALA A 78 -0.08 -13.72 7.92
C ALA A 78 1.05 -14.75 8.13
N THR A 79 0.72 -16.03 8.05
CA THR A 79 1.69 -17.12 7.93
C THR A 79 1.76 -17.54 6.47
N VAL A 80 2.94 -17.53 5.88
CA VAL A 80 3.18 -18.00 4.51
C VAL A 80 4.42 -18.89 4.48
N ASP A 81 4.33 -20.02 3.81
CA ASP A 81 5.29 -21.13 3.86
C ASP A 81 5.72 -21.54 2.43
N GLY A 82 7.02 -21.80 2.22
CA GLY A 82 7.61 -22.61 1.14
C GLY A 82 7.51 -22.15 -0.33
N LEU A 83 8.64 -22.18 -1.07
CA LEU A 83 8.72 -21.86 -2.51
C LEU A 83 8.55 -23.12 -3.38
N GLU A 84 7.46 -23.20 -4.17
CA GLU A 84 7.27 -24.24 -5.19
C GLU A 84 7.33 -23.67 -6.61
N GLN A 85 8.42 -24.01 -7.31
CA GLN A 85 8.84 -23.43 -8.59
C GLN A 85 8.16 -24.04 -9.85
N LYS A 86 7.05 -24.78 -9.72
CA LYS A 86 6.58 -25.69 -10.79
C LYS A 86 5.19 -25.45 -11.40
N ASN A 87 4.56 -24.30 -11.19
CA ASN A 87 3.25 -24.03 -11.82
C ASN A 87 3.21 -22.72 -12.62
N ARG A 88 3.09 -22.85 -13.95
CA ARG A 88 2.91 -21.76 -14.94
C ARG A 88 1.56 -21.02 -14.84
N LYS A 89 0.65 -21.45 -13.95
CA LYS A 89 -0.68 -20.87 -13.75
C LYS A 89 -0.80 -20.24 -12.36
N LYS A 90 -0.04 -19.19 -12.10
CA LYS A 90 -0.11 -18.42 -10.84
C LYS A 90 -0.19 -16.92 -11.15
N LYS A 91 -0.83 -16.17 -10.26
CA LYS A 91 -0.77 -14.70 -10.21
C LYS A 91 0.33 -14.28 -9.27
N LEU A 92 1.24 -13.47 -9.78
CA LEU A 92 2.37 -12.93 -9.04
C LEU A 92 2.29 -11.41 -9.04
N MET A 93 2.56 -10.81 -7.89
CA MET A 93 2.85 -9.39 -7.79
C MET A 93 4.28 -9.19 -7.34
N VAL A 94 4.99 -8.30 -8.02
CA VAL A 94 6.38 -7.95 -7.72
C VAL A 94 6.44 -6.47 -7.35
N PHE A 95 6.89 -6.17 -6.15
CA PHE A 95 7.04 -4.82 -5.63
C PHE A 95 8.45 -4.30 -5.82
N PHE A 96 8.54 -3.06 -6.33
CA PHE A 96 9.77 -2.31 -6.49
C PHE A 96 9.65 -0.95 -5.80
N SER A 97 10.79 -0.44 -5.32
CA SER A 97 10.92 0.84 -4.63
C SER A 97 10.63 2.05 -5.52
N SER A 98 10.86 1.95 -6.84
CA SER A 98 10.78 3.12 -7.73
C SER A 98 10.08 2.85 -9.07
N CYS A 99 9.42 3.88 -9.60
CA CYS A 99 8.78 3.84 -10.91
C CYS A 99 9.78 3.50 -12.04
N MET A 100 11.04 3.92 -11.89
CA MET A 100 12.08 3.65 -12.89
C MET A 100 12.52 2.19 -12.83
N SER A 101 12.60 1.60 -11.64
CA SER A 101 12.87 0.16 -11.48
C SER A 101 11.75 -0.67 -12.12
N VAL A 102 10.48 -0.34 -11.86
CA VAL A 102 9.34 -1.00 -12.52
C VAL A 102 9.45 -0.91 -14.04
N LYS A 103 9.75 0.29 -14.57
CA LYS A 103 9.88 0.50 -16.02
C LYS A 103 11.02 -0.33 -16.62
N TYR A 104 12.19 -0.29 -16.00
CA TYR A 104 13.37 -1.05 -16.44
C TYR A 104 13.09 -2.55 -16.48
N HIS A 105 12.55 -3.11 -15.39
CA HIS A 105 12.24 -4.54 -15.31
C HIS A 105 11.10 -4.94 -16.27
N TYR A 106 10.10 -4.07 -16.47
CA TYR A 106 9.06 -4.31 -17.47
C TYR A 106 9.65 -4.43 -18.88
N GLU A 107 10.52 -3.49 -19.28
CA GLU A 107 11.14 -3.49 -20.60
C GLU A 107 12.08 -4.70 -20.76
N LEU A 108 12.92 -4.98 -19.75
CA LEU A 108 13.84 -6.11 -19.74
C LEU A 108 13.12 -7.46 -19.83
N LEU A 109 12.12 -7.69 -18.99
CA LEU A 109 11.40 -8.97 -18.93
C LEU A 109 10.63 -9.22 -20.22
N ASN A 110 9.97 -8.19 -20.78
CA ASN A 110 9.31 -8.34 -22.09
C ASN A 110 10.33 -8.53 -23.24
N TYR A 111 11.53 -7.96 -23.15
CA TYR A 111 12.59 -8.17 -24.15
C TYR A 111 13.09 -9.62 -24.18
N ILE A 112 13.07 -10.31 -23.04
CA ILE A 112 13.44 -11.74 -22.94
C ILE A 112 12.21 -12.67 -23.03
N ASP A 113 11.13 -12.21 -23.65
CA ASP A 113 9.89 -12.97 -23.88
C ASP A 113 9.19 -13.48 -22.60
N LEU A 114 9.34 -12.75 -21.49
CA LEU A 114 8.56 -12.95 -20.27
C LEU A 114 7.44 -11.91 -20.20
N PRO A 115 6.18 -12.28 -20.52
CA PRO A 115 5.08 -11.34 -20.53
C PRO A 115 4.75 -10.89 -19.11
N VAL A 116 4.96 -9.60 -18.85
CA VAL A 116 4.67 -8.98 -17.56
C VAL A 116 3.84 -7.72 -17.74
N LEU A 117 2.97 -7.44 -16.78
CA LEU A 117 2.20 -6.21 -16.67
C LEU A 117 2.91 -5.27 -15.70
N ALA A 118 2.72 -3.95 -15.84
CA ALA A 118 3.34 -2.98 -14.94
C ALA A 118 2.44 -1.79 -14.64
N ILE A 119 2.35 -1.43 -13.35
CA ILE A 119 1.62 -0.25 -12.86
C ILE A 119 2.56 0.59 -11.99
N HIS A 120 2.74 1.87 -12.32
CA HIS A 120 3.53 2.81 -11.53
C HIS A 120 3.00 4.24 -11.62
N GLY A 121 3.37 5.12 -10.68
CA GLY A 121 2.79 6.47 -10.54
C GLY A 121 3.01 7.42 -11.73
N LYS A 122 4.04 7.20 -12.54
CA LYS A 122 4.28 7.97 -13.79
C LYS A 122 3.36 7.60 -14.97
N GLN A 123 2.50 6.57 -14.85
CA GLN A 123 1.56 6.21 -15.90
C GLN A 123 0.25 7.00 -15.78
N LYS A 124 -0.37 7.29 -16.93
CA LYS A 124 -1.71 7.90 -16.96
C LYS A 124 -2.72 6.97 -16.27
N GLN A 125 -3.70 7.55 -15.58
CA GLN A 125 -4.72 6.80 -14.83
C GLN A 125 -5.44 5.76 -15.69
N ASN A 126 -5.84 6.11 -16.92
CA ASN A 126 -6.50 5.17 -17.84
C ASN A 126 -5.66 3.91 -18.10
N LYS A 127 -4.34 4.07 -18.30
CA LYS A 127 -3.44 2.92 -18.52
C LYS A 127 -3.35 2.05 -17.26
N ARG A 128 -3.21 2.68 -16.08
CA ARG A 128 -3.19 1.97 -14.79
C ARG A 128 -4.45 1.13 -14.60
N THR A 129 -5.62 1.73 -14.85
CA THR A 129 -6.92 1.07 -14.72
C THR A 129 -7.08 -0.07 -15.72
N THR A 130 -6.72 0.12 -17.00
CA THR A 130 -6.77 -0.94 -18.01
C THR A 130 -5.86 -2.12 -17.65
N THR A 131 -4.60 -1.85 -17.29
CA THR A 131 -3.63 -2.89 -16.90
C THR A 131 -4.07 -3.62 -15.62
N PHE A 132 -4.65 -2.89 -14.67
CA PHE A 132 -5.19 -3.47 -13.46
C PHE A 132 -6.32 -4.46 -13.75
N PHE A 133 -7.32 -4.07 -14.53
CA PHE A 133 -8.40 -4.99 -14.90
C PHE A 133 -7.92 -6.15 -15.77
N GLN A 134 -6.93 -5.92 -16.64
CA GLN A 134 -6.29 -6.99 -17.41
C GLN A 134 -5.64 -8.03 -16.49
N PHE A 135 -4.93 -7.61 -15.45
CA PHE A 135 -4.35 -8.52 -14.46
C PHE A 135 -5.41 -9.25 -13.63
N CYS A 136 -6.46 -8.54 -13.20
CA CYS A 136 -7.55 -9.13 -12.41
C CYS A 136 -8.28 -10.22 -13.19
N ASN A 137 -8.56 -9.98 -14.48
CA ASN A 137 -9.30 -10.89 -15.35
C ASN A 137 -8.46 -12.03 -15.93
N ALA A 138 -7.13 -11.95 -15.86
CA ALA A 138 -6.26 -13.04 -16.29
C ALA A 138 -6.34 -14.21 -15.29
N ASP A 139 -6.18 -15.46 -15.75
CA ASP A 139 -6.08 -16.61 -14.85
C ASP A 139 -4.69 -16.73 -14.20
N SER A 140 -3.67 -16.17 -14.85
CA SER A 140 -2.29 -16.16 -14.40
C SER A 140 -1.54 -14.98 -15.00
N GLY A 141 -0.45 -14.55 -14.37
CA GLY A 141 0.34 -13.43 -14.86
C GLY A 141 1.21 -12.81 -13.78
N THR A 142 2.13 -11.96 -14.20
CA THR A 142 3.02 -11.21 -13.29
C THR A 142 2.75 -9.73 -13.42
N LEU A 143 2.47 -9.07 -12.30
CA LEU A 143 2.29 -7.63 -12.21
C LEU A 143 3.44 -6.98 -11.44
N LEU A 144 4.20 -6.11 -12.10
CA LEU A 144 5.23 -5.28 -11.50
C LEU A 144 4.61 -3.98 -11.00
N CYS A 145 4.87 -3.59 -9.75
CA CYS A 145 4.29 -2.37 -9.21
C CYS A 145 5.15 -1.70 -8.14
N THR A 146 4.87 -0.42 -7.90
CA THR A 146 5.31 0.31 -6.71
C THR A 146 4.17 0.41 -5.71
N ASP A 147 4.47 0.65 -4.44
CA ASP A 147 3.44 0.77 -3.38
C ASP A 147 2.37 1.81 -3.68
N VAL A 148 2.80 3.01 -4.09
CA VAL A 148 1.91 4.12 -4.47
C VAL A 148 0.92 3.70 -5.56
N ALA A 149 1.33 2.79 -6.44
CA ALA A 149 0.54 2.40 -7.58
C ALA A 149 -0.46 1.28 -7.26
N ALA A 150 -0.12 0.44 -6.28
CA ALA A 150 -0.96 -0.65 -5.77
C ALA A 150 -1.96 -0.20 -4.69
N ARG A 151 -1.72 0.94 -4.02
CA ARG A 151 -2.66 1.54 -3.05
C ARG A 151 -3.98 1.94 -3.72
N GLY A 152 -5.09 1.71 -3.02
CA GLY A 152 -6.45 2.01 -3.48
C GLY A 152 -6.99 1.08 -4.59
N LEU A 153 -6.20 0.12 -5.06
CA LEU A 153 -6.67 -0.94 -5.95
C LEU A 153 -7.05 -2.17 -5.11
N ASP A 154 -8.29 -2.63 -5.23
CA ASP A 154 -8.69 -3.91 -4.63
C ASP A 154 -8.22 -5.06 -5.51
N ILE A 155 -6.93 -5.37 -5.39
CA ILE A 155 -6.30 -6.44 -6.15
C ILE A 155 -6.80 -7.79 -5.60
N PRO A 156 -7.33 -8.68 -6.47
CA PRO A 156 -7.82 -10.00 -6.06
C PRO A 156 -6.70 -10.86 -5.48
N GLU A 157 -7.07 -11.97 -4.83
CA GLU A 157 -6.13 -12.92 -4.22
C GLU A 157 -5.07 -13.36 -5.24
N VAL A 158 -3.80 -13.08 -4.92
CA VAL A 158 -2.64 -13.49 -5.71
C VAL A 158 -1.89 -14.60 -4.99
N ASP A 159 -1.30 -15.52 -5.76
CA ASP A 159 -0.57 -16.66 -5.19
C ASP A 159 0.76 -16.25 -4.56
N TRP A 160 1.43 -15.24 -5.14
CA TRP A 160 2.76 -14.82 -4.75
C TRP A 160 2.89 -13.31 -4.63
N ILE A 161 3.44 -12.88 -3.51
CA ILE A 161 3.94 -11.52 -3.29
C ILE A 161 5.46 -11.58 -3.25
N VAL A 162 6.11 -11.01 -4.27
CA VAL A 162 7.55 -10.86 -4.31
C VAL A 162 7.89 -9.40 -4.01
N GLN A 163 8.75 -9.18 -3.03
CA GLN A 163 9.27 -7.87 -2.67
C GLN A 163 10.71 -7.82 -3.13
N TYR A 164 10.92 -7.32 -4.34
CA TYR A 164 12.25 -7.22 -4.94
C TYR A 164 13.12 -6.21 -4.18
N ASP A 165 12.50 -5.08 -3.81
CA ASP A 165 13.07 -4.13 -2.87
C ASP A 165 12.29 -4.22 -1.54
N PRO A 166 12.98 -4.21 -0.38
CA PRO A 166 12.31 -4.14 0.90
C PRO A 166 11.47 -2.85 1.01
N PRO A 167 10.32 -2.89 1.70
CA PRO A 167 9.56 -1.68 1.99
C PRO A 167 10.30 -0.77 2.97
N ASP A 168 9.86 0.48 3.06
CA ASP A 168 10.47 1.46 3.97
C ASP A 168 10.16 1.14 5.44
N ASP A 169 9.05 0.43 5.70
CA ASP A 169 8.64 0.03 7.06
C ASP A 169 7.93 -1.33 7.13
N PRO A 170 7.92 -1.97 8.32
CA PRO A 170 7.25 -3.25 8.54
C PRO A 170 5.73 -3.26 8.29
N LYS A 171 5.02 -2.14 8.49
CA LYS A 171 3.57 -2.11 8.25
C LYS A 171 3.29 -2.24 6.76
N GLU A 172 4.08 -1.59 5.92
CA GLU A 172 3.98 -1.72 4.47
C GLU A 172 4.27 -3.15 4.01
N TYR A 173 5.26 -3.83 4.60
CA TYR A 173 5.47 -5.28 4.40
C TYR A 173 4.19 -6.06 4.66
N ILE A 174 3.57 -5.86 5.84
CA ILE A 174 2.34 -6.57 6.24
C ILE A 174 1.20 -6.27 5.27
N HIS A 175 1.04 -5.01 4.84
CA HIS A 175 0.01 -4.63 3.87
C HIS A 175 0.21 -5.25 2.49
N ARG A 176 1.47 -5.42 2.05
CA ARG A 176 1.81 -6.10 0.78
C ARG A 176 1.45 -7.58 0.86
N VAL A 177 1.88 -8.28 1.91
CA VAL A 177 1.62 -9.72 2.06
C VAL A 177 0.16 -10.02 2.37
N GLY A 178 -0.59 -9.10 2.98
CA GLY A 178 -2.05 -9.21 3.15
C GLY A 178 -2.87 -9.20 1.85
N ARG A 179 -2.22 -9.04 0.69
CA ARG A 179 -2.82 -9.23 -0.64
C ARG A 179 -2.83 -10.69 -1.09
N THR A 180 -2.11 -11.56 -0.39
CA THR A 180 -2.18 -13.01 -0.54
C THR A 180 -2.84 -13.66 0.69
N ALA A 181 -3.20 -14.94 0.62
CA ALA A 181 -3.79 -15.72 1.72
C ALA A 181 -5.01 -15.04 2.39
N ARG A 182 -6.01 -14.60 1.61
CA ARG A 182 -7.20 -13.94 2.16
C ARG A 182 -8.25 -14.99 2.56
N GLY A 183 -8.58 -15.09 3.85
CA GLY A 183 -9.62 -15.98 4.37
C GLY A 183 -9.08 -17.18 5.17
N LEU A 184 -9.95 -17.90 5.87
CA LEU A 184 -9.57 -19.00 6.79
C LEU A 184 -8.78 -20.14 6.12
N ASN A 185 -8.88 -20.29 4.80
CA ASN A 185 -8.23 -21.34 4.02
C ASN A 185 -7.33 -20.79 2.88
N GLY A 186 -7.09 -19.48 2.84
CA GLY A 186 -6.28 -18.85 1.80
C GLY A 186 -4.82 -19.33 1.92
N ARG A 187 -4.25 -19.84 0.83
CA ARG A 187 -2.82 -20.16 0.75
C ARG A 187 -2.13 -19.06 -0.04
N GLY A 188 -1.05 -18.56 0.51
CA GLY A 188 -0.29 -17.48 -0.07
C GLY A 188 1.18 -17.64 0.20
N HIS A 189 1.99 -17.06 -0.66
CA HIS A 189 3.44 -17.08 -0.50
C HIS A 189 3.99 -15.66 -0.59
N ALA A 190 4.93 -15.33 0.29
CA ALA A 190 5.65 -14.07 0.22
C ALA A 190 7.16 -14.32 0.18
N LEU A 191 7.84 -13.66 -0.74
CA LEU A 191 9.30 -13.65 -0.85
C LEU A 191 9.81 -12.22 -0.66
N LEU A 192 10.77 -12.04 0.23
CA LEU A 192 11.48 -10.79 0.41
C LEU A 192 12.93 -10.98 -0.01
N ILE A 193 13.37 -10.22 -1.01
CA ILE A 193 14.76 -10.25 -1.47
C ILE A 193 15.52 -9.18 -0.70
N LEU A 194 16.62 -9.57 -0.06
CA LEU A 194 17.49 -8.67 0.69
C LEU A 194 18.93 -8.86 0.24
N ARG A 195 19.64 -7.75 0.08
CA ARG A 195 21.10 -7.73 -0.01
C ARG A 195 21.71 -7.90 1.38
N PRO A 196 22.99 -8.32 1.50
CA PRO A 196 23.66 -8.46 2.79
C PRO A 196 23.57 -7.22 3.68
N GLU A 197 23.59 -6.03 3.07
CA GLU A 197 23.51 -4.75 3.78
C GLU A 197 22.09 -4.43 4.29
N GLU A 198 21.07 -5.08 3.74
CA GLU A 198 19.65 -4.87 4.06
C GLU A 198 19.13 -5.85 5.12
N LEU A 199 19.96 -6.81 5.56
CA LEU A 199 19.62 -7.79 6.61
C LEU A 199 19.17 -7.15 7.93
N GLY A 200 19.58 -5.90 8.18
CA GLY A 200 19.09 -5.11 9.31
C GLY A 200 17.57 -4.98 9.33
N PHE A 201 16.91 -5.02 8.16
CA PHE A 201 15.46 -4.93 8.03
C PHE A 201 14.73 -6.09 8.73
N LEU A 202 15.32 -7.29 8.74
CA LEU A 202 14.75 -8.47 9.40
C LEU A 202 14.53 -8.24 10.91
N ARG A 203 15.34 -7.39 11.55
CA ARG A 203 15.16 -7.04 12.97
C ARG A 203 13.84 -6.32 13.20
N TYR A 204 13.46 -5.40 12.31
CA TYR A 204 12.20 -4.67 12.42
C TYR A 204 11.00 -5.59 12.17
N LEU A 205 11.10 -6.51 11.21
CA LEU A 205 10.06 -7.53 10.98
C LEU A 205 9.86 -8.45 12.19
N LYS A 206 10.96 -8.92 12.80
CA LYS A 206 10.93 -9.74 14.03
C LYS A 206 10.30 -8.96 15.19
N GLN A 207 10.60 -7.66 15.35
CA GLN A 207 9.96 -6.79 16.34
C GLN A 207 8.45 -6.61 16.09
N SER A 208 8.03 -6.54 14.83
CA SER A 208 6.62 -6.52 14.42
C SER A 208 5.93 -7.89 14.47
N LYS A 209 6.58 -8.91 15.05
CA LYS A 209 6.06 -10.28 15.21
C LYS A 209 5.69 -10.98 13.89
N VAL A 210 6.34 -10.61 12.79
CA VAL A 210 6.17 -11.30 11.52
C VAL A 210 6.95 -12.63 11.56
N PRO A 211 6.30 -13.79 11.38
CA PRO A 211 7.00 -15.07 11.28
C PRO A 211 7.78 -15.12 9.97
N LEU A 212 9.08 -15.44 10.07
CA LEU A 212 9.99 -15.53 8.93
C LEU A 212 10.58 -16.94 8.89
N SER A 213 10.50 -17.59 7.74
CA SER A 213 11.30 -18.77 7.43
C SER A 213 12.49 -18.32 6.59
N GLU A 214 13.70 -18.51 7.11
CA GLU A 214 14.96 -18.25 6.39
C GLU A 214 15.31 -19.43 5.47
#